data_AF-A0A351BGB1-F1
#
_entry.id   AF-A0A351BGB1-F1
#
_cell.length_a   1.000
_cell.length_b   1.000
_cell.length_c   1.000
_cell.angle_alpha   90.00
_cell.angle_beta   90.00
_cell.angle_gamma   90.00
#
_symmetry.space_group_name_H-M   'P 1'
#
loop_
_entity.id
_entity.type
_entity.pdbx_description
1 polymer ?
#
loop_
_entity_poly.entity_id
_entity_poly.type
_entity_poly.pdbx_seq_one_letter_code
_entity_poly.pdbx_strand_id
1 'polypeptide(L)'
;AAEARLLAEAQGSSAIVFADELLQAGDDPRAASAMAVQGQLLRSRQAALQAELGAMRSMLAGLQSSAKALEATRRAKEEQSRLLLDELKGLRDLAAEGYLPRNRLSEQERLQAQLSGAISEDIGNLGRTQQSIAEVRMRMSARQQDYDKDVENG
;
A
#
# COMPACT_ATOMS: atom_id res chain seq x y z
N ALA A 1 -3.83 16.40 -34.93
CA ALA A 1 -3.15 16.84 -33.69
C ALA A 1 -3.66 16.09 -32.45
N ALA A 2 -4.98 16.05 -32.18
CA ALA A 2 -5.54 15.33 -31.01
C ALA A 2 -5.29 13.81 -31.07
N GLU A 3 -5.49 13.19 -32.23
CA GLU A 3 -5.20 11.76 -32.46
C GLU A 3 -3.74 11.40 -32.16
N ALA A 4 -2.79 12.27 -32.56
CA ALA A 4 -1.37 12.09 -32.26
C ALA A 4 -1.07 12.13 -30.74
N ARG A 5 -1.81 12.95 -29.97
CA ARG A 5 -1.73 12.93 -28.50
C ARG A 5 -2.20 11.60 -27.94
N LEU A 6 -3.35 11.11 -28.38
CA LEU A 6 -3.93 9.86 -27.87
C LEU A 6 -3.02 8.66 -28.18
N LEU A 7 -2.43 8.63 -29.38
CA LEU A 7 -1.42 7.66 -29.76
C LEU A 7 -0.20 7.72 -28.82
N ALA A 8 0.27 8.92 -28.49
CA ALA A 8 1.35 9.11 -27.54
C ALA A 8 0.95 8.67 -26.11
N GLU A 9 -0.27 8.95 -25.65
CA GLU A 9 -0.77 8.48 -24.35
C GLU A 9 -0.88 6.95 -24.31
N ALA A 10 -1.42 6.32 -25.35
CA ALA A 10 -1.57 4.87 -25.46
C ALA A 10 -0.22 4.13 -25.48
N GLN A 11 0.81 4.75 -26.06
CA GLN A 11 2.17 4.21 -26.10
C GLN A 11 2.98 4.54 -24.84
N GLY A 12 2.45 5.37 -23.93
CA GLY A 12 3.22 5.90 -22.79
C GLY A 12 4.37 6.83 -23.19
N SER A 13 4.31 7.42 -24.39
CA SER A 13 5.34 8.31 -24.93
C SER A 13 5.33 9.66 -24.20
N SER A 14 6.53 10.19 -23.93
CA SER A 14 6.70 11.50 -23.26
C SER A 14 6.52 12.71 -24.19
N ALA A 15 6.44 12.46 -25.50
CA ALA A 15 6.26 13.48 -26.53
C ALA A 15 5.30 13.00 -27.62
N ILE A 16 4.63 13.95 -28.26
CA ILE A 16 3.74 13.69 -29.40
C ILE A 16 4.57 13.64 -30.68
N VAL A 17 4.37 12.60 -31.48
CA VAL A 17 4.86 12.54 -32.85
C VAL A 17 3.72 12.97 -33.78
N PHE A 18 3.84 14.16 -34.36
CA PHE A 18 2.87 14.66 -35.34
C PHE A 18 3.23 14.16 -36.75
N ALA A 19 2.21 13.94 -37.59
CA ALA A 19 2.41 13.58 -38.99
C ALA A 19 3.08 14.72 -39.79
N ASP A 20 3.83 14.36 -40.83
CA ASP A 20 4.61 15.31 -41.64
C ASP A 20 3.75 16.43 -42.24
N GLU A 21 2.51 16.13 -42.63
CA GLU A 21 1.54 17.11 -43.15
C GLU A 21 1.21 18.22 -42.13
N LEU A 22 1.12 17.86 -40.84
CA LEU A 22 0.89 18.77 -39.73
C LEU A 22 2.14 19.57 -39.37
N LEU A 23 3.33 18.98 -39.55
CA LEU A 23 4.61 19.65 -39.37
C LEU A 23 4.88 20.67 -40.49
N GLN A 24 4.54 20.34 -41.74
CA GLN A 24 4.63 21.24 -42.89
C GLN A 24 3.64 22.40 -42.81
N ALA A 25 2.49 22.19 -42.15
CA ALA A 25 1.55 23.26 -41.81
C ALA A 25 1.98 24.09 -40.58
N GLY A 26 3.15 23.82 -39.98
CA GLY A 26 3.64 24.48 -38.76
C GLY A 26 3.83 25.99 -38.86
N ASP A 27 3.96 26.52 -40.07
CA ASP A 27 4.01 27.97 -40.33
C ASP A 27 2.63 28.64 -40.26
N ASP A 28 1.54 27.86 -40.27
CA ASP A 28 0.19 28.36 -39.93
C ASP A 28 0.09 28.52 -38.41
N PRO A 29 -0.12 29.75 -37.88
CA PRO A 29 -0.25 29.99 -36.44
C PRO A 29 -1.33 29.15 -35.76
N ARG A 30 -2.39 28.75 -36.47
CA ARG A 30 -3.46 27.90 -35.91
C ARG A 30 -2.98 26.47 -35.71
N ALA A 31 -2.25 25.92 -36.67
CA ALA A 31 -1.69 24.57 -36.59
C ALA A 31 -0.62 24.49 -35.49
N ALA A 32 0.29 25.47 -35.44
CA ALA A 32 1.30 25.59 -34.39
C ALA A 32 0.67 25.67 -32.99
N SER A 33 -0.35 26.52 -32.82
CA SER A 33 -1.08 26.66 -31.56
C SER A 33 -1.77 25.36 -31.15
N ALA A 34 -2.45 24.67 -32.08
CA ALA A 34 -3.09 23.39 -31.80
C ALA A 34 -2.10 22.31 -31.36
N MET A 35 -0.93 22.21 -32.03
CA MET A 35 0.13 21.27 -31.64
C MET A 35 0.68 21.58 -30.24
N ALA A 36 0.93 22.85 -29.93
CA ALA A 36 1.40 23.29 -28.62
C ALA A 36 0.41 22.94 -27.51
N VAL A 37 -0.89 23.19 -27.73
CA VAL A 37 -1.97 22.85 -26.78
C VAL A 37 -2.01 21.35 -26.53
N GLN A 38 -1.94 20.52 -27.58
CA GLN A 38 -1.95 19.06 -27.41
C GLN A 38 -0.72 18.57 -26.64
N GLY A 39 0.46 19.13 -26.92
CA GLY A 39 1.68 18.80 -26.17
C GLY A 39 1.61 19.19 -24.70
N GLN A 40 1.01 20.35 -24.37
CA GLN A 40 0.77 20.75 -22.99
C GLN A 40 -0.24 19.84 -22.30
N LEU A 41 -1.30 19.45 -22.99
CA LEU A 41 -2.33 18.54 -22.48
C LEU A 41 -1.74 17.17 -22.14
N LEU A 42 -0.91 16.58 -23.02
CA LEU A 42 -0.20 15.32 -22.77
C LEU A 42 0.57 15.37 -21.44
N ARG A 43 1.46 16.36 -21.31
CA ARG A 43 2.31 16.52 -20.12
C ARG A 43 1.49 16.70 -18.85
N SER A 44 0.45 17.52 -18.90
CA SER A 44 -0.44 17.77 -17.76
C SER A 44 -1.14 16.49 -17.30
N ARG A 45 -1.73 15.73 -18.23
CA ARG A 45 -2.43 14.47 -17.94
C ARG A 45 -1.49 13.41 -17.36
N GLN A 46 -0.31 13.23 -17.95
CA GLN A 46 0.70 12.28 -17.45
C GLN A 46 1.21 12.68 -16.06
N ALA A 47 1.50 13.96 -15.83
CA ALA A 47 1.95 14.45 -14.54
C ALA A 47 0.88 14.25 -13.45
N ALA A 48 -0.39 14.52 -13.76
CA ALA A 48 -1.50 14.31 -12.84
C ALA A 48 -1.65 12.82 -12.45
N LEU A 49 -1.63 11.91 -13.43
CA LEU A 49 -1.68 10.46 -13.19
C LEU A 49 -0.50 9.99 -12.31
N GLN A 50 0.72 10.43 -12.64
CA GLN A 50 1.91 10.07 -11.89
C GLN A 50 1.89 10.59 -10.45
N ALA A 51 1.40 11.82 -10.23
CA ALA A 51 1.27 12.39 -8.90
C ALA A 51 0.28 11.59 -8.04
N GLU A 52 -0.88 11.23 -8.60
CA GLU A 52 -1.90 10.45 -7.91
C GLU A 52 -1.41 9.03 -7.57
N LEU A 53 -0.85 8.32 -8.55
CA LEU A 53 -0.26 6.99 -8.32
C LEU A 53 0.94 7.07 -7.36
N GLY A 54 1.72 8.14 -7.40
CA GLY A 54 2.83 8.41 -6.48
C GLY A 54 2.36 8.53 -5.04
N ALA A 55 1.29 9.29 -4.78
CA ALA A 55 0.70 9.41 -3.46
C ALA A 55 0.19 8.06 -2.93
N MET A 56 -0.49 7.28 -3.78
CA MET A 56 -0.97 5.94 -3.41
C MET A 56 0.18 4.97 -3.11
N ARG A 57 1.29 5.02 -3.87
CA ARG A 57 2.49 4.22 -3.61
C ARG A 57 3.14 4.57 -2.27
N SER A 58 3.22 5.85 -1.94
CA SER A 58 3.74 6.31 -0.64
C SER A 58 2.86 5.82 0.51
N MET A 59 1.54 5.90 0.37
CA MET A 59 0.59 5.35 1.34
C MET A 59 0.76 3.82 1.49
N LEU A 60 0.89 3.11 0.37
CA LEU A 60 1.09 1.66 0.36
C LEU A 60 2.39 1.27 1.08
N ALA A 61 3.49 1.97 0.83
CA ALA A 61 4.77 1.73 1.51
C ALA A 61 4.66 1.93 3.03
N GLY A 62 3.94 2.97 3.47
CA GLY A 62 3.64 3.20 4.88
C GLY A 62 2.85 2.04 5.51
N LEU A 63 1.79 1.59 4.86
CA LEU A 63 0.99 0.45 5.33
C LEU A 63 1.80 -0.85 5.40
N GLN A 64 2.66 -1.10 4.41
CA GLN A 64 3.54 -2.27 4.39
C GLN A 64 4.56 -2.24 5.54
N SER A 65 5.11 -1.06 5.84
CA SER A 65 5.99 -0.88 7.00
C SER A 65 5.26 -1.17 8.32
N SER A 66 4.05 -0.64 8.49
CA SER A 66 3.20 -0.91 9.67
C SER A 66 2.86 -2.39 9.81
N ALA A 67 2.52 -3.08 8.71
CA ALA A 67 2.26 -4.52 8.72
C ALA A 67 3.49 -5.32 9.18
N LYS A 68 4.68 -4.96 8.68
CA LYS A 68 5.94 -5.59 9.09
C LYS A 68 6.24 -5.38 10.58
N ALA A 69 5.98 -4.17 11.09
CA ALA A 69 6.17 -3.85 12.50
C ALA A 69 5.21 -4.65 13.39
N LEU A 70 3.92 -4.69 13.05
CA LEU A 70 2.91 -5.50 13.75
C LEU A 70 3.29 -6.98 13.76
N GLU A 71 3.77 -7.52 12.64
CA GLU A 71 4.21 -8.90 12.58
C GLU A 71 5.43 -9.18 13.48
N ALA A 72 6.39 -8.26 13.54
CA ALA A 72 7.53 -8.38 14.43
C ALA A 72 7.11 -8.34 15.91
N THR A 73 6.21 -7.42 16.29
CA THR A 73 5.68 -7.33 17.66
C THR A 73 4.89 -8.59 18.02
N ARG A 74 4.05 -9.10 17.11
CA ARG A 74 3.31 -10.35 17.29
C ARG A 74 4.26 -11.52 17.59
N ARG A 75 5.28 -11.70 16.75
CA ARG A 75 6.28 -12.79 16.91
C ARG A 75 7.04 -12.69 18.24
N ALA A 76 7.39 -11.47 18.66
CA ALA A 76 8.05 -11.27 19.95
C ALA A 76 7.14 -11.65 21.14
N LYS A 77 5.85 -11.27 21.08
CA LYS A 77 4.86 -11.65 22.11
C LYS A 77 4.57 -13.15 22.10
N GLU A 78 4.53 -13.79 20.92
CA GLU A 78 4.40 -15.24 20.79
C GLU A 78 5.57 -15.97 21.46
N GLU A 79 6.80 -15.50 21.24
CA GLU A 79 7.99 -16.03 21.90
C GLU A 79 7.91 -15.87 23.43
N GLN A 80 7.53 -14.69 23.91
CA GLN A 80 7.35 -14.43 25.34
C GLN A 80 6.26 -15.34 25.94
N SER A 81 5.15 -15.52 25.24
CA SER A 81 4.06 -16.40 25.66
C SER A 81 4.51 -17.85 25.74
N ARG A 82 5.32 -18.33 24.79
CA ARG A 82 5.90 -19.68 24.82
C ARG A 82 6.79 -19.89 26.04
N LEU A 83 7.73 -18.97 26.28
CA LEU A 83 8.65 -19.05 27.42
C LEU A 83 7.88 -19.06 28.75
N LEU A 84 6.87 -18.18 28.88
CA LEU A 84 6.04 -18.11 30.08
C LEU A 84 5.20 -19.38 30.29
N LEU A 85 4.67 -19.98 29.23
CA LEU A 85 3.95 -21.25 29.31
C LEU A 85 4.85 -22.40 29.79
N ASP A 86 6.11 -22.41 29.39
CA ASP A 86 7.08 -23.40 29.87
C ASP A 86 7.44 -23.18 31.35
N GLU A 87 7.66 -21.93 31.77
CA GLU A 87 7.89 -21.58 33.17
C GLU A 87 6.68 -21.94 34.06
N LEU A 88 5.46 -21.66 33.58
CA LEU A 88 4.22 -21.96 34.28
C LEU A 88 4.04 -23.46 34.59
N LYS A 89 4.61 -24.37 33.79
CA LYS A 89 4.58 -25.81 34.09
C LYS A 89 5.30 -26.09 35.41
N GLY A 90 6.54 -25.62 35.56
CA GLY A 90 7.32 -25.82 36.79
C GLY A 90 6.75 -25.07 37.99
N LEU A 91 6.20 -23.87 37.79
CA LEU A 91 5.56 -23.12 38.87
C LEU A 91 4.29 -23.79 39.40
N ARG A 92 3.54 -24.51 38.55
CA ARG A 92 2.37 -25.29 38.97
C ARG A 92 2.76 -26.45 39.87
N ASP A 93 3.82 -27.17 39.53
CA ASP A 93 4.31 -28.28 40.33
C ASP A 93 4.80 -27.79 41.71
N LEU A 94 5.62 -26.73 41.73
CA LEU A 94 6.09 -26.11 42.98
C LEU A 94 4.95 -25.58 43.86
N ALA A 95 3.90 -25.01 43.24
CA ALA A 95 2.73 -24.55 43.99
C ALA A 95 1.90 -25.71 44.55
N ALA A 96 1.77 -26.82 43.81
CA ALA A 96 1.06 -28.01 44.25
C ALA A 96 1.75 -28.69 45.44
N GLU A 97 3.08 -28.68 45.46
CA GLU A 97 3.90 -29.17 46.57
C GLU A 97 4.00 -28.19 47.75
N GLY A 98 3.43 -26.99 47.63
CA GLY A 98 3.42 -25.96 48.68
C GLY A 98 4.70 -25.13 48.78
N TYR A 99 5.65 -25.31 47.87
CA TYR A 99 6.91 -24.55 47.80
C TYR A 99 6.75 -23.15 47.18
N LEU A 100 5.62 -22.88 46.49
CA LEU A 100 5.30 -21.57 45.91
C LEU A 100 3.92 -21.06 46.37
N PRO A 101 3.78 -19.79 46.77
CA PRO A 101 2.47 -19.19 47.02
C PRO A 101 1.58 -19.17 45.77
N ARG A 102 0.35 -19.66 45.88
CA ARG A 102 -0.62 -19.71 44.75
C ARG A 102 -0.86 -18.34 44.10
N ASN A 103 -0.76 -17.25 44.86
CA ASN A 103 -0.90 -15.89 44.33
C ASN A 103 0.14 -15.57 43.25
N ARG A 104 1.39 -16.02 43.42
CA ARG A 104 2.46 -15.82 42.42
C ARG A 104 2.18 -16.60 41.15
N LEU A 105 1.69 -17.84 41.27
CA LEU A 105 1.26 -18.63 40.11
C LEU A 105 0.13 -17.91 39.36
N SER A 106 -0.90 -17.43 40.06
CA SER A 106 -2.02 -16.71 39.44
C SER A 106 -1.59 -15.38 38.79
N GLU A 107 -0.55 -14.71 39.29
CA GLU A 107 0.04 -13.54 38.63
C GLU A 107 0.63 -13.90 37.26
N GLN A 108 1.39 -14.99 37.19
CA GLN A 108 1.97 -15.45 35.93
C GLN A 108 0.91 -15.94 34.93
N GLU A 109 -0.15 -16.59 35.42
CA GLU A 109 -1.28 -16.99 34.57
C GLU A 109 -2.04 -15.78 34.00
N ARG A 110 -2.21 -14.71 34.79
CA ARG A 110 -2.78 -13.44 34.30
C ARG A 110 -1.90 -12.79 33.25
N LEU A 111 -0.58 -12.79 33.44
CA LEU A 111 0.36 -12.29 32.44
C LEU A 111 0.23 -13.06 31.12
N GLN A 112 0.09 -14.38 31.18
CA GLN A 112 -0.14 -15.17 29.96
C GLN A 112 -1.47 -14.82 29.26
N ALA A 113 -2.56 -14.67 30.03
CA ALA A 113 -3.82 -14.23 29.45
C ALA A 113 -3.70 -12.85 28.77
N GLN A 114 -2.97 -11.92 29.38
CA GLN A 114 -2.69 -10.59 28.82
C GLN A 114 -1.88 -10.69 27.51
N LEU A 115 -0.83 -11.51 27.46
CA LEU A 115 -0.04 -11.72 26.25
C LEU A 115 -0.90 -12.30 25.11
N SER A 116 -1.76 -13.28 25.41
CA SER A 116 -2.68 -13.86 24.43
C SER A 116 -3.65 -12.83 23.86
N GLY A 117 -4.18 -11.94 24.71
CA GLY A 117 -5.00 -10.81 24.28
C GLY A 117 -4.23 -9.85 23.36
N ALA A 118 -3.01 -9.48 23.75
CA ALA A 118 -2.17 -8.57 22.97
C ALA A 118 -1.73 -9.16 21.62
N ILE A 119 -1.51 -10.47 21.53
CA ILE A 119 -1.25 -11.18 20.26
C ILE A 119 -2.49 -11.12 19.36
N SER A 120 -3.68 -11.37 19.94
CA SER A 120 -4.94 -11.32 19.21
C SER A 120 -5.24 -9.93 18.65
N GLU A 121 -4.91 -8.88 19.42
CA GLU A 121 -5.01 -7.50 18.96
C GLU A 121 -4.07 -7.22 17.79
N ASP A 122 -2.80 -7.64 17.87
CA ASP A 122 -1.82 -7.49 16.78
C ASP A 122 -2.29 -8.20 15.50
N ILE A 123 -2.88 -9.40 15.62
CA ILE A 123 -3.46 -10.14 14.48
C ILE A 123 -4.60 -9.34 13.85
N GLY A 124 -5.52 -8.80 14.66
CA GLY A 124 -6.63 -7.98 14.17
C GLY A 124 -6.14 -6.70 13.47
N ASN A 125 -5.14 -6.03 14.04
CA ASN A 125 -4.49 -4.85 13.45
C ASN A 125 -3.79 -5.20 12.12
N LEU A 126 -3.10 -6.33 12.06
CA LEU A 126 -2.44 -6.80 10.85
C LEU A 126 -3.46 -7.08 9.74
N GLY A 127 -4.57 -7.76 10.07
CA GLY A 127 -5.65 -8.04 9.12
C GLY A 127 -6.26 -6.77 8.53
N ARG A 128 -6.56 -5.77 9.37
CA ARG A 128 -7.04 -4.45 8.91
C ARG A 128 -6.03 -3.76 7.99
N THR A 129 -4.75 -3.78 8.36
CA THR A 129 -3.68 -3.17 7.57
C THR A 129 -3.53 -3.85 6.20
N GLN A 130 -3.63 -5.18 6.15
CA GLN A 130 -3.59 -5.96 4.91
C GLN A 130 -4.80 -5.66 4.01
N GLN A 131 -5.98 -5.48 4.59
CA GLN A 131 -7.16 -5.05 3.84
C GLN A 131 -6.98 -3.66 3.21
N SER A 132 -6.46 -2.69 3.97
CA SER A 132 -6.15 -1.36 3.43
C SER A 132 -5.10 -1.41 2.32
N ILE A 133 -4.09 -2.28 2.42
CA ILE A 133 -3.12 -2.52 1.35
C ILE A 133 -3.81 -3.01 0.07
N ALA A 134 -4.71 -3.99 0.18
CA ALA A 134 -5.45 -4.54 -0.96
C ALA A 134 -6.33 -3.46 -1.62
N GLU A 135 -7.01 -2.65 -0.81
CA GLU A 135 -7.85 -1.56 -1.28
C GLU A 135 -7.04 -0.50 -2.05
N VAL A 136 -5.88 -0.09 -1.53
CA VAL A 136 -5.01 0.88 -2.22
C VAL A 136 -4.52 0.32 -3.56
N ARG A 137 -4.13 -0.96 -3.61
CA ARG A 137 -3.72 -1.63 -4.86
C ARG A 137 -4.84 -1.67 -5.88
N MET A 138 -6.06 -1.99 -5.44
CA MET A 138 -7.25 -1.99 -6.30
C MET A 138 -7.52 -0.58 -6.86
N ARG A 139 -7.44 0.46 -6.02
CA ARG A 139 -7.61 1.86 -6.44
C ARG A 139 -6.55 2.28 -7.47
N MET A 140 -5.29 1.90 -7.27
CA MET A 140 -4.22 2.16 -8.25
C MET A 140 -4.53 1.50 -9.60
N SER A 141 -4.97 0.24 -9.59
CA SER A 141 -5.35 -0.49 -10.82
C SER A 141 -6.54 0.15 -11.51
N ALA A 142 -7.59 0.51 -10.76
CA ALA A 142 -8.77 1.18 -11.30
C ALA A 142 -8.38 2.53 -11.92
N ARG A 143 -7.53 3.31 -11.25
CA ARG A 143 -7.10 4.61 -11.76
C ARG A 143 -6.33 4.50 -13.08
N GLN A 144 -5.47 3.48 -13.20
CA GLN A 144 -4.77 3.22 -14.46
C GLN A 144 -5.76 2.82 -15.57
N GLN A 145 -6.71 1.92 -15.28
CA GLN A 145 -7.74 1.53 -16.24
C GLN A 145 -8.62 2.70 -16.69
N ASP A 146 -8.97 3.61 -15.78
CA ASP A 146 -9.74 4.81 -16.12
C ASP A 146 -8.95 5.74 -17.03
N TYR A 147 -7.64 5.89 -16.78
CA TYR A 147 -6.76 6.63 -17.70
C TYR A 147 -6.70 5.98 -19.08
N ASP A 148 -6.53 4.66 -19.15
CA ASP A 148 -6.45 3.93 -20.41
C ASP A 148 -7.77 4.04 -21.19
N LYS A 149 -8.92 3.95 -20.51
CA LYS A 149 -10.25 4.19 -21.11
C LYS A 149 -10.42 5.61 -21.63
N ASP A 150 -9.92 6.62 -20.91
CA ASP A 150 -9.97 8.01 -21.38
C ASP A 150 -9.14 8.21 -22.65
N VAL A 151 -8.08 7.40 -22.82
CA VAL A 151 -7.24 7.40 -24.03
C VAL A 151 -7.93 6.66 -25.18
N GLU A 152 -8.60 5.55 -24.91
CA GLU A 152 -9.33 4.77 -25.93
C GLU A 152 -10.60 5.49 -26.45
N ASN A 153 -11.29 6.25 -25.58
CA ASN A 153 -12.54 6.93 -25.91
C ASN A 153 -12.38 8.42 -26.30
N GLY A 154 -11.16 8.95 -26.24
CA GLY A 154 -10.83 10.34 -26.57
C GLY A 154 -10.69 10.59 -28.06
#